data_AF-A0A2D5T3M2-F1
#
_entry.id   AF-A0A2D5T3M2-F1
#
_cell.length_a   1.000
_cell.length_b   1.000
_cell.length_c   1.000
_cell.angle_alpha   90.00
_cell.angle_beta   90.00
_cell.angle_gamma   90.00
#
_symmetry.space_group_name_H-M   'P 1'
#
loop_
_entity.id
_entity.type
_entity.pdbx_description
1 polymer ?
#
loop_
_entity_poly.entity_id
_entity_poly.type
_entity_poly.pdbx_seq_one_letter_code
_entity_poly.pdbx_strand_id
1 'polypeptide(L)'
;MKFEQLLNHLDSGVCVDQLQTESVVDLAVLLMSIDGEVCEKELSVLNRWIEKLCWNSEIEAGLYISNMITHCKEVIAKGDTEHFIHHRMKHIVDEPIKELALRLTTQLAKADGVVTESESNALKVIEAEL
;
A
#
# COMPACT_ATOMS: atom_id res chain seq x y z
N MET A 1 8.23 -1.80 -20.59
CA MET A 1 7.71 -3.18 -20.65
C MET A 1 8.23 -4.04 -19.47
N LYS A 2 8.13 -3.58 -18.22
CA LYS A 2 8.55 -4.36 -17.03
C LYS A 2 7.38 -4.88 -16.17
N PHE A 3 6.15 -4.43 -16.45
CA PHE A 3 4.97 -4.72 -15.62
C PHE A 3 4.46 -6.16 -15.80
N GLU A 4 4.46 -6.67 -17.03
CA GLU A 4 3.99 -8.03 -17.32
C GLU A 4 4.97 -9.10 -16.80
N GLN A 5 6.27 -8.79 -16.74
CA GLN A 5 7.27 -9.67 -16.13
C GLN A 5 7.15 -9.74 -14.60
N LEU A 6 6.74 -8.64 -13.95
CA LEU A 6 6.49 -8.62 -12.50
C LEU A 6 5.26 -9.48 -12.15
N LEU A 7 4.19 -9.42 -12.94
CA LEU A 7 3.01 -10.26 -12.76
C LEU A 7 3.32 -11.75 -12.94
N ASN A 8 4.18 -12.10 -13.90
CA ASN A 8 4.58 -13.50 -14.11
C ASN A 8 5.44 -14.08 -12.98
N HIS A 9 6.09 -13.25 -12.15
CA HIS A 9 6.87 -13.71 -11.00
C HIS A 9 6.02 -13.99 -9.77
N LEU A 10 4.86 -13.33 -9.65
CA LEU A 10 3.91 -13.49 -8.53
C LEU A 10 3.08 -14.79 -8.62
N ASP A 11 3.12 -15.48 -9.76
CA ASP A 11 2.28 -16.66 -10.05
C ASP A 11 2.90 -17.99 -9.52
N SER A 12 3.88 -17.93 -8.60
CA SER A 12 4.69 -19.12 -8.25
C SER A 12 5.08 -19.28 -6.77
N GLY A 13 4.12 -19.22 -5.83
CA GLY A 13 4.30 -19.92 -4.54
C GLY A 13 3.87 -19.21 -3.27
N VAL A 14 2.55 -19.11 -3.08
CA VAL A 14 1.78 -18.86 -1.85
C VAL A 14 2.50 -19.28 -0.55
N CYS A 15 3.11 -18.32 0.16
CA CYS A 15 3.00 -18.14 1.63
C CYS A 15 3.76 -16.89 2.13
N VAL A 16 4.86 -16.49 1.46
CA VAL A 16 5.61 -15.26 1.78
C VAL A 16 5.00 -14.04 1.05
N ASP A 17 4.33 -14.29 -0.07
CA ASP A 17 3.70 -13.26 -0.91
C ASP A 17 2.51 -12.55 -0.24
N GLN A 18 1.73 -13.25 0.58
CA GLN A 18 0.51 -12.68 1.17
C GLN A 18 0.83 -11.61 2.23
N LEU A 19 1.78 -11.87 3.13
CA LEU A 19 2.20 -10.88 4.14
C LEU A 19 2.82 -9.63 3.48
N GLN A 20 3.58 -9.84 2.41
CA GLN A 20 4.13 -8.75 1.61
C GLN A 20 3.03 -7.96 0.92
N THR A 21 2.07 -8.64 0.32
CA THR A 21 0.90 -8.03 -0.33
C THR A 21 0.05 -7.23 0.66
N GLU A 22 -0.23 -7.79 1.83
CA GLU A 22 -0.92 -7.10 2.93
C GLU A 22 -0.14 -5.86 3.38
N SER A 23 1.18 -5.96 3.50
CA SER A 23 2.02 -4.82 3.89
C SER A 23 2.02 -3.71 2.83
N VAL A 24 1.98 -4.06 1.54
CA VAL A 24 1.82 -3.08 0.45
C VAL A 24 0.45 -2.41 0.51
N VAL A 25 -0.62 -3.19 0.74
CA VAL A 25 -1.98 -2.65 0.89
C VAL A 25 -2.06 -1.73 2.11
N ASP A 26 -1.44 -2.09 3.22
CA ASP A 26 -1.40 -1.27 4.43
C ASP A 26 -0.72 0.09 4.19
N LEU A 27 0.42 0.11 3.48
CA LEU A 27 1.10 1.34 3.10
C LEU A 27 0.24 2.21 2.17
N ALA A 28 -0.46 1.58 1.23
CA ALA A 28 -1.39 2.26 0.34
C ALA A 28 -2.57 2.89 1.09
N VAL A 29 -3.20 2.13 1.99
CA VAL A 29 -4.33 2.60 2.80
C VAL A 29 -3.91 3.71 3.75
N LEU A 30 -2.71 3.63 4.33
CA LEU A 30 -2.15 4.69 5.16
C LEU A 30 -2.03 6.00 4.38
N LEU A 31 -1.46 5.95 3.18
CA LEU A 31 -1.31 7.13 2.32
C LEU A 31 -2.65 7.75 1.96
N MET A 32 -3.63 6.94 1.56
CA MET A 32 -5.00 7.40 1.26
C MET A 32 -5.75 7.97 2.47
N SER A 33 -5.24 7.74 3.69
CA SER A 33 -5.90 8.18 4.93
C SER A 33 -5.16 9.33 5.60
N ILE A 34 -3.94 9.67 5.15
CA ILE A 34 -3.01 10.55 5.87
C ILE A 34 -3.41 12.02 5.83
N ASP A 35 -4.14 12.41 4.80
CA ASP A 35 -4.73 13.74 4.62
C ASP A 35 -6.08 13.88 5.36
N GLY A 36 -6.62 12.78 5.88
CA GLY A 36 -7.87 12.70 6.63
C GLY A 36 -9.10 12.37 5.77
N GLU A 37 -8.98 12.30 4.45
CA GLU A 37 -10.10 12.04 3.54
C GLU A 37 -9.76 10.95 2.52
N VAL A 38 -10.42 9.79 2.63
CA VAL A 38 -10.26 8.74 1.62
C VAL A 38 -11.09 9.07 0.38
N CYS A 39 -10.45 9.28 -0.77
CA CYS A 39 -11.15 9.58 -2.02
C CYS A 39 -11.60 8.31 -2.76
N GLU A 40 -12.78 8.33 -3.38
CA GLU A 40 -13.27 7.21 -4.21
C GLU A 40 -12.33 6.89 -5.39
N LYS A 41 -11.62 7.88 -5.92
CA LYS A 41 -10.66 7.70 -7.01
C LYS A 41 -9.47 6.85 -6.57
N GLU A 42 -8.93 7.13 -5.39
CA GLU A 42 -7.83 6.37 -4.80
C GLU A 42 -8.24 4.95 -4.47
N LEU A 43 -9.43 4.78 -3.88
CA LEU A 43 -10.00 3.47 -3.58
C LEU A 43 -10.21 2.64 -4.86
N SER A 44 -10.63 3.28 -5.95
CA SER A 44 -10.74 2.64 -7.27
C SER A 44 -9.38 2.22 -7.83
N VAL A 45 -8.33 2.99 -7.60
CA VAL A 45 -6.95 2.63 -7.97
C VAL A 45 -6.50 1.42 -7.13
N LEU A 46 -6.66 1.48 -5.81
CA LEU A 46 -6.29 0.39 -4.91
C LEU A 46 -7.00 -0.92 -5.26
N ASN A 47 -8.32 -0.89 -5.48
CA ASN A 47 -9.09 -2.09 -5.87
C ASN A 47 -8.57 -2.71 -7.16
N ARG A 48 -8.24 -1.90 -8.18
CA ARG A 48 -7.65 -2.40 -9.44
C ARG A 48 -6.28 -3.04 -9.23
N TRP A 49 -5.52 -2.57 -8.25
CA TRP A 49 -4.24 -3.18 -7.90
C TRP A 49 -4.43 -4.48 -7.14
N ILE A 50 -5.38 -4.55 -6.21
CA ILE A 50 -5.72 -5.76 -5.46
C ILE A 50 -6.16 -6.90 -6.38
N GLU A 51 -6.99 -6.60 -7.39
CA GLU A 51 -7.37 -7.58 -8.43
C GLU A 51 -6.15 -8.17 -9.15
N LYS A 52 -5.05 -7.42 -9.25
CA LYS A 52 -3.80 -7.86 -9.89
C LYS A 52 -2.83 -8.52 -8.92
N LEU A 53 -3.01 -8.33 -7.62
CA LEU A 53 -2.07 -8.78 -6.58
C LEU A 53 -2.33 -10.22 -6.12
N CYS A 54 -3.18 -10.99 -6.82
CA CYS A 54 -3.50 -12.37 -6.46
C CYS A 54 -3.85 -12.52 -4.97
N TRP A 55 -4.70 -11.61 -4.46
CA TRP A 55 -5.10 -11.57 -3.05
C TRP A 55 -5.60 -12.94 -2.57
N ASN A 56 -4.92 -13.48 -1.55
CA ASN A 56 -5.17 -14.83 -1.04
C ASN A 56 -5.27 -14.85 0.49
N SER A 57 -5.95 -13.86 1.07
CA SER A 57 -6.26 -13.82 2.51
C SER A 57 -7.56 -14.55 2.82
N GLU A 58 -7.71 -15.03 4.06
CA GLU A 58 -8.99 -15.56 4.57
C GLU A 58 -10.07 -14.46 4.66
N ILE A 59 -9.63 -13.20 4.71
CA ILE A 59 -10.48 -12.01 4.74
C ILE A 59 -10.66 -11.48 3.32
N GLU A 60 -11.90 -11.16 2.95
CA GLU A 60 -12.19 -10.47 1.70
C GLU A 60 -11.45 -9.13 1.64
N ALA A 61 -10.79 -8.84 0.52
CA ALA A 61 -9.92 -7.66 0.40
C ALA A 61 -10.65 -6.34 0.74
N GLY A 62 -11.91 -6.19 0.34
CA GLY A 62 -12.71 -5.00 0.68
C GLY A 62 -12.95 -4.84 2.19
N LEU A 63 -13.17 -5.95 2.90
CA LEU A 63 -13.31 -5.95 4.36
C LEU A 63 -11.97 -5.69 5.06
N TYR A 64 -10.88 -6.22 4.50
CA TYR A 64 -9.54 -5.94 5.00
C TYR A 64 -9.21 -4.44 4.88
N ILE A 65 -9.44 -3.83 3.72
CA ILE A 65 -9.20 -2.41 3.47
C ILE A 65 -10.02 -1.55 4.43
N SER A 66 -11.32 -1.83 4.62
CA SER A 66 -12.16 -1.01 5.50
C SER A 66 -11.71 -1.05 6.96
N ASN A 67 -11.29 -2.23 7.44
CA ASN A 67 -10.68 -2.38 8.76
C ASN A 67 -9.34 -1.62 8.83
N MET A 68 -8.51 -1.71 7.80
CA MET A 68 -7.22 -1.03 7.75
C MET A 68 -7.35 0.49 7.67
N ILE A 69 -8.35 1.04 6.99
CA ILE A 69 -8.66 2.48 6.99
C ILE A 69 -8.93 2.94 8.42
N THR A 70 -9.73 2.19 9.16
CA THR A 70 -10.05 2.51 10.56
C THR A 70 -8.78 2.50 11.41
N HIS A 71 -7.94 1.48 11.25
CA HIS A 71 -6.67 1.37 11.97
C HIS A 71 -5.69 2.50 11.61
N CYS A 72 -5.55 2.83 10.32
CA CYS A 72 -4.68 3.91 9.86
C CYS A 72 -5.12 5.26 10.45
N LYS A 73 -6.42 5.53 10.54
CA LYS A 73 -6.94 6.74 11.21
C LYS A 73 -6.52 6.80 12.68
N GLU A 74 -6.51 5.69 13.40
CA GLU A 74 -6.02 5.64 14.79
C GLU A 74 -4.50 5.88 14.88
N VAL A 75 -3.72 5.30 13.96
CA VAL A 75 -2.26 5.48 13.89
C VAL A 75 -1.92 6.95 13.61
N ILE A 76 -2.62 7.57 12.66
CA ILE A 76 -2.47 8.99 12.32
C ILE A 76 -2.86 9.87 13.51
N ALA A 77 -3.97 9.57 14.20
CA ALA A 77 -4.39 10.30 15.39
C ALA A 77 -3.38 10.24 16.54
N LYS A 78 -2.59 9.15 16.62
CA LYS A 78 -1.51 8.98 17.60
C LYS A 78 -0.18 9.61 17.15
N GLY A 79 -0.04 9.97 15.88
CA GLY A 79 1.23 10.45 15.30
C GLY A 79 2.27 9.35 15.07
N ASP A 80 1.85 8.08 15.00
CA ASP A 80 2.73 6.92 14.87
C ASP A 80 2.95 6.50 13.39
N THR A 81 2.73 7.42 12.45
CA THR A 81 2.71 7.19 11.00
C THR A 81 4.05 6.64 10.48
N GLU A 82 5.17 7.23 10.87
CA GLU A 82 6.51 6.78 10.45
C GLU A 82 6.84 5.39 11.00
N HIS A 83 6.49 5.14 12.27
CA HIS A 83 6.70 3.84 12.90
C HIS A 83 5.89 2.74 12.20
N PHE A 84 4.66 3.05 11.80
CA PHE A 84 3.83 2.15 11.01
C PHE A 84 4.46 1.83 9.65
N ILE A 85 4.92 2.85 8.91
CA ILE A 85 5.59 2.67 7.61
C ILE A 85 6.81 1.75 7.79
N HIS A 86 7.68 2.06 8.74
CA HIS A 86 8.89 1.27 8.98
C HIS A 86 8.55 -0.18 9.38
N HIS A 87 7.50 -0.39 10.17
CA HIS A 87 7.06 -1.72 10.55
C HIS A 87 6.55 -2.53 9.33
N ARG A 88 5.80 -1.90 8.40
CA ARG A 88 5.33 -2.57 7.19
C ARG A 88 6.41 -2.83 6.17
N MET A 89 7.36 -1.91 6.01
CA MET A 89 8.50 -2.09 5.12
C MET A 89 9.37 -3.29 5.51
N LYS A 90 9.50 -3.60 6.81
CA LYS A 90 10.21 -4.82 7.28
C LYS A 90 9.64 -6.13 6.76
N HIS A 91 8.35 -6.15 6.45
CA HIS A 91 7.69 -7.33 5.92
C HIS A 91 7.86 -7.45 4.42
N ILE A 92 8.20 -6.37 3.71
CA ILE A 92 8.44 -6.34 2.27
C ILE A 92 9.92 -6.65 2.02
N VAL A 93 10.21 -7.93 1.80
CA VAL A 93 11.57 -8.45 1.64
C VAL A 93 11.98 -8.45 0.16
N ASP A 94 11.03 -8.73 -0.73
CA ASP A 94 11.30 -8.88 -2.15
C ASP A 94 11.41 -7.52 -2.84
N GLU A 95 12.56 -7.29 -3.47
CA GLU A 95 12.86 -6.13 -4.32
C GLU A 95 11.76 -5.81 -5.36
N PRO A 96 11.16 -6.79 -6.08
CA PRO A 96 10.05 -6.48 -6.99
C PRO A 96 8.80 -5.97 -6.26
N ILE A 97 8.56 -6.41 -5.02
CA ILE A 97 7.41 -5.96 -4.23
C ILE A 97 7.68 -4.58 -3.63
N LYS A 98 8.92 -4.28 -3.27
CA LYS A 98 9.38 -2.92 -2.93
C LYS A 98 9.13 -1.92 -4.06
N GLU A 99 9.54 -2.27 -5.30
CA GLU A 99 9.25 -1.43 -6.48
C GLU A 99 7.75 -1.25 -6.70
N LEU A 100 6.98 -2.32 -6.48
CA LEU A 100 5.52 -2.31 -6.59
C LEU A 100 4.88 -1.39 -5.54
N ALA A 101 5.36 -1.45 -4.29
CA ALA A 101 4.92 -0.60 -3.19
C ALA A 101 5.11 0.88 -3.55
N LEU A 102 6.32 1.27 -3.98
CA LEU A 102 6.63 2.64 -4.39
C LEU A 102 5.73 3.11 -5.55
N ARG A 103 5.51 2.23 -6.53
CA ARG A 103 4.69 2.58 -7.69
C ARG A 103 3.22 2.74 -7.34
N LEU A 104 2.69 1.89 -6.47
CA LEU A 104 1.31 1.98 -5.99
C LEU A 104 1.09 3.26 -5.20
N THR A 105 1.95 3.52 -4.22
CA THR A 105 1.87 4.70 -3.35
C THR A 105 2.03 6.00 -4.14
N THR A 106 2.94 6.04 -5.11
CA THR A 106 3.09 7.18 -6.03
C THR A 106 1.87 7.39 -6.93
N GLN A 107 1.20 6.30 -7.35
CA GLN A 107 -0.01 6.42 -8.16
C GLN A 107 -1.19 6.93 -7.34
N LEU A 108 -1.31 6.50 -6.08
CA LEU A 108 -2.36 6.95 -5.16
C LEU A 108 -2.24 8.44 -4.87
N ALA A 109 -1.06 8.92 -4.47
CA ALA A 109 -0.82 10.35 -4.22
C ALA A 109 -1.04 11.25 -5.45
N LYS A 110 -1.10 10.67 -6.67
CA LYS A 110 -1.37 11.40 -7.92
C LYS A 110 -2.78 11.18 -8.46
N ALA A 111 -3.59 10.33 -7.83
CA ALA A 111 -4.87 9.88 -8.35
C ALA A 111 -5.95 10.96 -8.25
N ASP A 112 -5.92 11.75 -7.18
CA ASP A 112 -6.83 12.86 -6.93
C ASP A 112 -6.35 14.17 -7.60
N GLY A 113 -5.06 14.25 -7.91
CA GLY A 113 -4.38 15.38 -8.56
C GLY A 113 -3.73 16.37 -7.59
N VAL A 114 -3.78 16.09 -6.27
CA VAL A 114 -3.26 16.98 -5.22
C VAL A 114 -2.38 16.17 -4.28
N VAL A 115 -1.06 16.28 -4.43
CA VAL A 115 -0.13 15.68 -3.46
C VAL A 115 -0.01 16.63 -2.26
N THR A 116 -0.53 16.23 -1.12
CA THR A 116 -0.39 16.95 0.15
C THR A 116 1.03 16.81 0.72
N GLU A 117 1.40 17.71 1.64
CA GLU A 117 2.70 17.64 2.32
C GLU A 117 2.84 16.34 3.13
N SER A 118 1.75 15.88 3.75
CA SER A 118 1.69 14.62 4.51
C SER A 118 1.98 13.41 3.63
N GLU A 119 1.35 13.31 2.46
CA GLU A 119 1.62 12.22 1.50
C GLU A 119 3.04 12.29 0.95
N SER A 120 3.53 13.49 0.63
CA SER A 120 4.92 13.67 0.18
C SER A 120 5.92 13.23 1.24
N ASN A 121 5.66 13.50 2.52
CA ASN A 121 6.52 13.07 3.61
C ASN A 121 6.45 11.55 3.80
N ALA A 122 5.26 10.95 3.75
CA ALA A 122 5.12 9.49 3.80
C ALA A 122 5.84 8.79 2.63
N LEU A 123 5.74 9.33 1.41
CA LEU A 123 6.47 8.82 0.24
C LEU A 123 7.98 8.88 0.44
N LYS A 124 8.53 9.97 0.99
CA LYS A 124 9.96 10.08 1.28
C LYS A 124 10.42 9.04 2.30
N VAL A 125 9.60 8.75 3.33
CA VAL A 125 9.92 7.72 4.32
C VAL A 125 9.93 6.34 3.67
N ILE A 126 8.97 6.05 2.79
CA ILE A 126 8.94 4.79 2.03
C ILE A 126 10.16 4.70 1.10
N GLU A 127 10.49 5.77 0.38
CA GLU A 127 11.67 5.83 -0.51
C GLU A 127 12.99 5.63 0.23
N ALA A 128 13.09 6.05 1.49
CA ALA A 128 14.28 5.86 2.31
C ALA A 128 14.48 4.41 2.78
N GLU A 129 13.43 3.58 2.74
CA GLU A 129 13.43 2.19 3.22
C GLU A 129 13.55 1.15 2.08
N LEU A 130 13.57 1.61 0.82
CA LEU A 130 13.76 0.76 -0.37
C LEU A 130 15.24 0.41 -0.56
#